data_AF-A0A8S3KG28-F1
#
_entry.id   AF-A0A8S3KG28-F1
#
_cell.length_a   1.000
_cell.length_b   1.000
_cell.length_c   1.000
_cell.angle_alpha   90.00
_cell.angle_beta   90.00
_cell.angle_gamma   90.00
#
_symmetry.space_group_name_H-M   'P 1'
#
loop_
_entity.id
_entity.type
_entity.pdbx_description
1 polymer ?
#
loop_
_entity_poly.entity_id
_entity_poly.type
_entity_poly.pdbx_seq_one_letter_code
_entity_poly.pdbx_strand_id
1 'polypeptide(L)'
;MMPNRIKCQLAHLYFNPKTHKDGIPVRPIENTINAPTTNVSNYLDEIIRPIFDKECQNTTIIDGTSLIQALHQYMRKGLFKSTTLFCTFDIRNLYT
;
A
#
# COMPACT_ATOMS: atom_id res chain seq x y z
N MET A 1 -8.10 -2.44 -23.96
CA MET A 1 -7.40 -1.32 -24.63
C MET A 1 -6.03 -1.79 -25.07
N MET A 2 -5.62 -1.63 -26.34
CA MET A 2 -4.28 -2.06 -26.78
C MET A 2 -3.19 -1.12 -26.22
N PRO A 3 -2.04 -1.63 -25.74
CA PRO A 3 -0.94 -0.80 -25.27
C PRO A 3 -0.38 0.07 -26.40
N ASN A 4 -0.06 1.32 -26.10
CA ASN A 4 0.64 2.18 -27.06
C ASN A 4 2.05 1.63 -27.30
N ARG A 5 2.31 1.12 -28.51
CA ARG A 5 3.59 0.49 -28.88
C ARG A 5 4.81 1.40 -28.73
N ILE A 6 4.63 2.72 -28.79
CA ILE A 6 5.71 3.71 -28.64
C ILE A 6 6.03 3.98 -27.16
N LYS A 7 5.04 3.81 -26.27
CA LYS A 7 5.21 4.03 -24.82
C LYS A 7 5.45 2.75 -24.04
N CYS A 8 5.14 1.60 -24.62
CA CYS A 8 5.27 0.28 -23.98
C CYS A 8 6.74 -0.01 -23.66
N GLN A 9 7.03 -0.41 -22.43
CA GLN A 9 8.37 -0.75 -21.95
C GLN A 9 8.35 -2.09 -21.23
N LEU A 10 9.48 -2.80 -21.23
CA LEU A 10 9.63 -4.01 -20.40
C LEU A 10 9.73 -3.61 -18.93
N ALA A 11 9.15 -4.43 -18.05
CA ALA A 11 9.37 -4.30 -16.63
C ALA A 11 10.86 -4.50 -16.31
N HIS A 12 11.36 -3.76 -15.32
CA HIS A 12 12.76 -3.89 -14.91
C HIS A 12 12.90 -3.86 -13.40
N LEU A 13 13.87 -4.65 -12.92
CA LEU A 13 14.23 -4.74 -11.52
C LEU A 13 15.37 -3.77 -11.21
N TYR A 14 15.23 -3.03 -10.11
CA TYR A 14 16.30 -2.23 -9.55
C TYR A 14 16.30 -2.31 -8.01
N PHE A 15 17.36 -1.81 -7.39
CA PHE A 15 17.60 -1.98 -5.96
C PHE A 15 17.72 -0.63 -5.26
N ASN A 16 16.78 -0.34 -4.36
CA ASN A 16 16.83 0.86 -3.52
C ASN A 16 17.66 0.60 -2.26
N PRO A 17 18.66 1.45 -1.92
CA PRO A 17 19.43 1.29 -0.69
C PRO A 17 18.57 1.31 0.57
N LYS A 18 18.87 0.41 1.51
CA LYS A 18 18.29 0.35 2.86
C LYS A 18 19.37 0.58 3.90
N THR A 19 19.92 1.78 3.90
CA THR A 19 21.04 2.23 4.74
C THR A 19 20.80 2.14 6.26
N HIS A 20 19.56 1.92 6.69
CA HIS A 20 19.15 1.83 8.09
C HIS A 20 18.86 0.39 8.55
N LYS A 21 19.20 -0.64 7.76
CA LYS A 21 18.99 -2.05 8.11
C LYS A 21 20.31 -2.83 8.01
N ASP A 22 20.72 -3.44 9.11
CA ASP A 22 21.90 -4.30 9.13
C ASP A 22 21.66 -5.58 8.32
N GLY A 23 22.64 -5.98 7.50
CA GLY A 23 22.63 -7.24 6.76
C GLY A 23 21.75 -7.29 5.49
N ILE A 24 20.84 -6.35 5.26
CA ILE A 24 20.02 -6.26 4.03
C ILE A 24 20.22 -4.87 3.40
N PRO A 25 21.24 -4.71 2.54
CA PRO A 25 21.66 -3.38 2.09
C PRO A 25 20.70 -2.76 1.07
N VAL A 26 19.78 -3.54 0.49
CA VAL A 26 18.91 -3.09 -0.60
C VAL A 26 17.51 -3.68 -0.53
N ARG A 27 16.53 -2.94 -1.07
CA ARG A 27 15.18 -3.42 -1.35
C ARG A 27 15.02 -3.58 -2.87
N PRO A 28 14.76 -4.80 -3.38
CA PRO A 28 14.38 -4.98 -4.77
C PRO A 28 13.05 -4.27 -5.04
N ILE A 29 12.97 -3.56 -6.17
CA ILE A 29 11.76 -2.91 -6.68
C ILE A 29 11.60 -3.29 -8.15
N GLU A 30 10.43 -3.83 -8.49
CA GLU A 30 10.04 -4.02 -9.88
C GLU A 30 9.33 -2.76 -10.37
N ASN A 31 9.86 -2.14 -11.42
CA ASN A 31 9.20 -1.05 -12.12
C ASN A 31 8.42 -1.61 -13.31
N THR A 32 7.10 -1.53 -13.22
CA THR A 32 6.17 -1.97 -14.27
C THR A 32 5.50 -0.80 -15.00
N ILE A 33 5.96 0.44 -14.81
CA ILE A 33 5.40 1.62 -15.48
C ILE A 33 5.46 1.42 -17.00
N ASN A 34 4.31 1.57 -17.66
CA ASN A 34 4.09 1.30 -19.09
C ASN A 34 4.34 -0.15 -19.54
N ALA A 35 4.54 -1.09 -18.62
CA ALA A 35 4.60 -2.50 -18.96
C ALA A 35 3.21 -3.08 -19.22
N PRO A 36 3.07 -4.06 -20.13
CA PRO A 36 1.79 -4.74 -20.36
C PRO A 36 1.19 -5.36 -19.10
N THR A 37 2.06 -5.75 -18.15
CA THR A 37 1.65 -6.31 -16.85
C THR A 37 0.84 -5.33 -16.01
N THR A 38 1.04 -4.01 -16.14
CA THR A 38 0.22 -3.00 -15.43
C THR A 38 -1.26 -3.12 -15.79
N ASN A 39 -1.59 -3.38 -17.06
CA ASN A 39 -2.98 -3.56 -17.47
C ASN A 39 -3.60 -4.82 -16.86
N VAL A 40 -2.80 -5.89 -16.74
CA VAL A 40 -3.23 -7.13 -16.09
C VAL A 40 -3.44 -6.89 -14.60
N SER A 41 -2.51 -6.19 -13.92
CA SER A 41 -2.64 -5.83 -12.51
C SER A 41 -3.86 -4.97 -12.24
N ASN A 42 -4.15 -3.96 -13.08
CA ASN A 42 -5.34 -3.13 -12.95
C ASN A 42 -6.63 -3.94 -13.13
N TYR A 43 -6.67 -4.83 -14.11
CA TYR A 43 -7.83 -5.70 -14.33
C TYR A 43 -8.06 -6.65 -13.14
N LEU A 44 -6.99 -7.23 -12.59
CA LEU A 44 -7.08 -8.07 -11.38
C LEU A 44 -7.52 -7.25 -10.16
N ASP A 45 -7.03 -6.01 -10.03
CA ASP A 45 -7.48 -5.10 -8.98
C ASP A 45 -8.97 -4.81 -9.09
N GLU A 46 -9.50 -4.52 -10.29
CA GLU A 46 -10.94 -4.33 -10.51
C GLU A 46 -11.79 -5.54 -10.09
N ILE A 47 -11.30 -6.76 -10.31
CA ILE A 47 -11.99 -7.99 -9.89
C ILE A 47 -12.00 -8.14 -8.37
N ILE A 48 -10.88 -7.82 -7.70
CA ILE A 48 -10.71 -8.04 -6.26
C ILE A 48 -11.27 -6.86 -5.44
N ARG A 49 -11.34 -5.67 -6.02
CA ARG A 49 -11.75 -4.41 -5.37
C ARG A 49 -13.06 -4.53 -4.58
N PRO A 50 -14.14 -5.15 -5.10
CA PRO A 50 -15.38 -5.28 -4.34
C PRO A 50 -15.23 -6.09 -3.04
N ILE A 51 -14.35 -7.10 -3.03
CA ILE A 51 -14.06 -7.90 -1.85
C ILE A 51 -13.27 -7.06 -0.85
N PHE A 52 -12.25 -6.34 -1.33
CA PHE A 52 -11.47 -5.42 -0.51
C PHE A 52 -12.36 -4.34 0.14
N ASP A 53 -13.22 -3.69 -0.64
CA ASP A 53 -14.08 -2.62 -0.13
C ASP A 53 -15.08 -3.16 0.92
N LYS A 54 -15.59 -4.38 0.73
CA LYS A 54 -16.50 -5.02 1.70
C LYS A 54 -15.80 -5.39 3.01
N GLU A 55 -14.63 -6.01 2.94
CA GLU A 55 -13.99 -6.64 4.11
C GLU A 55 -12.96 -5.73 4.79
N CYS A 56 -12.27 -4.88 4.03
CA CYS A 56 -11.09 -4.13 4.51
C CYS A 56 -11.36 -2.64 4.75
N GLN A 57 -12.43 -2.07 4.19
CA GLN A 57 -12.69 -0.62 4.28
C GLN A 57 -12.84 -0.12 5.73
N ASN A 58 -13.36 -0.94 6.64
CA ASN A 58 -13.56 -0.57 8.04
C ASN A 58 -12.36 -0.87 8.95
N THR A 59 -11.36 -1.61 8.45
CA THR A 59 -10.22 -2.10 9.23
C THR A 59 -8.89 -1.56 8.74
N THR A 60 -8.86 -0.98 7.53
CA THR A 60 -7.65 -0.51 6.88
C THR A 60 -7.63 1.01 6.80
N ILE A 61 -6.55 1.59 7.31
CA ILE A 61 -6.18 2.99 7.05
C ILE A 61 -5.37 3.00 5.75
N ILE A 62 -5.86 3.71 4.74
CA ILE A 62 -5.29 3.69 3.39
C ILE A 62 -4.25 4.80 3.21
N ASP A 63 -4.48 5.95 3.85
CA ASP A 63 -3.62 7.12 3.79
C ASP A 63 -3.73 8.01 5.04
N GLY A 64 -2.96 9.10 5.08
CA GLY A 64 -2.97 10.05 6.20
C GLY A 64 -4.33 10.75 6.39
N THR A 65 -5.08 10.98 5.32
CA THR A 65 -6.40 11.62 5.40
C THR A 65 -7.41 10.69 6.07
N SER A 66 -7.42 9.41 5.69
CA SER A 66 -8.24 8.37 6.30
C SER A 66 -7.91 8.17 7.78
N LEU A 67 -6.62 8.27 8.15
CA LEU A 67 -6.19 8.21 9.55
C LEU A 67 -6.78 9.37 10.37
N ILE A 68 -6.65 10.60 9.87
CA ILE A 68 -7.17 11.79 10.57
C ILE A 68 -8.70 11.68 10.72
N GLN A 69 -9.40 11.23 9.69
CA GLN A 69 -10.86 11.01 9.76
C GLN A 69 -11.24 9.96 10.80
N ALA A 70 -10.51 8.83 10.87
CA ALA A 70 -10.71 7.81 11.88
C ALA A 70 -10.47 8.36 13.30
N LEU A 71 -9.37 9.09 13.51
CA LEU A 71 -9.07 9.70 14.81
C LEU A 71 -10.13 10.70 15.25
N HIS A 72 -10.65 11.53 14.34
CA HIS A 72 -11.77 12.42 14.63
C HIS A 72 -13.03 11.64 15.06
N GLN A 73 -13.31 10.49 14.45
CA GLN A 73 -14.43 9.65 14.84
C GLN A 73 -14.27 9.10 16.27
N TYR A 74 -13.06 8.66 16.64
CA TYR A 74 -12.73 8.22 18.00
C TYR A 74 -12.88 9.35 19.02
N MET A 75 -12.44 10.55 18.67
CA MET A 75 -12.62 11.75 19.50
C MET A 75 -14.09 12.07 19.72
N ARG A 76 -14.92 12.09 18.66
CA ARG A 76 -16.37 12.33 18.76
C ARG A 76 -17.10 11.29 19.61
N LYS A 77 -16.61 10.05 19.61
CA LYS A 77 -17.14 8.95 20.46
C LYS A 77 -16.68 9.05 21.93
N GLY A 78 -15.85 10.03 22.29
CA GLY A 78 -15.30 10.16 23.65
C GLY A 78 -14.32 9.05 24.03
N LEU A 79 -13.76 8.34 23.04
CA LEU A 79 -12.83 7.24 23.25
C LEU A 79 -11.38 7.72 23.43
N PHE A 80 -11.12 8.98 23.06
CA PHE A 80 -9.80 9.58 23.19
C PHE A 80 -9.66 10.25 24.57
N LYS A 81 -9.10 9.51 25.52
CA LYS A 81 -8.91 9.92 26.91
C LYS A 81 -7.45 10.29 27.14
N SER A 82 -7.17 11.03 28.20
CA SER A 82 -5.78 11.28 28.65
C SER A 82 -5.00 10.00 28.95
N THR A 83 -5.70 8.90 29.22
CA THR A 83 -5.13 7.57 29.49
C THR A 83 -5.02 6.70 28.24
N THR A 84 -5.38 7.21 27.05
CA THR A 84 -5.29 6.43 25.80
C THR A 84 -3.83 6.22 25.43
N LEU A 85 -3.45 4.95 25.23
CA LEU A 85 -2.11 4.57 24.78
C LEU A 85 -2.08 4.40 23.27
N PHE A 86 -0.99 4.87 22.66
CA PHE A 86 -0.67 4.59 21.27
C PHE A 86 0.36 3.49 21.20
N CYS A 87 -0.01 2.39 20.55
CA CYS A 87 0.88 1.27 20.29
C CYS A 87 1.22 1.23 18.80
N THR A 88 2.49 1.07 18.48
CA THR A 88 2.95 0.86 17.11
C THR A 88 3.48 -0.56 16.98
N PHE A 89 3.08 -1.23 15.91
CA PHE A 89 3.57 -2.54 15.54
C PHE A 89 4.16 -2.45 14.14
N ASP A 90 5.36 -3.00 13.96
CA ASP A 90 6.01 -3.10 12.65
C ASP A 90 5.85 -4.54 12.15
N ILE A 91 5.07 -4.72 11.08
CA ILE A 91 4.93 -6.02 10.42
C ILE A 91 6.10 -6.16 9.44
N ARG A 92 6.97 -7.12 9.73
CA ARG A 92 8.10 -7.44 8.85
C ARG A 92 7.65 -8.37 7.74
N ASN A 93 8.14 -8.09 6.53
CA ASN A 93 7.98 -8.94 5.34
C ASN A 93 6.52 -9.24 4.95
N LEU A 94 5.65 -8.23 4.96
CA LEU A 94 4.24 -8.39 4.58
C LEU A 94 4.02 -9.01 3.19
N TYR A 95 4.94 -8.76 2.26
CA TYR A 95 4.85 -9.26 0.88
C TYR A 95 5.66 -10.55 0.64
N THR A 96 6.40 -11.08 1.63
CA THR A 96 7.34 -12.21 1.46
C THR A 96 7.50 -13.07 2.70
#